data_AF-A0A5J4R823-F1
#
_entry.id   AF-A0A5J4R823-F1
#
_cell.length_a   1.000
_cell.length_b   1.000
_cell.length_c   1.000
_cell.angle_alpha   90.00
_cell.angle_beta   90.00
_cell.angle_gamma   90.00
#
_symmetry.space_group_name_H-M   'P 1'
#
loop_
_entity.id
_entity.type
_entity.pdbx_description
1 polymer ?
#
loop_
_entity_poly.entity_id
_entity_poly.type
_entity_poly.pdbx_seq_one_letter_code
_entity_poly.pdbx_strand_id
1 'polypeptide(L)'
;MNDSYVDENYQKIIGLINQKRLKEAFALLERLLSDSALWDLSNQLQQIQISYNYMLQYMQQNVPDPDRKKVYQKLRNDAIEITDWARIEKLAFSPTLFLYHRMRATIPASFTIKTALKDLENYADDMAVASLYHHNNADNDPFYGNRKRHEELYHILFLAVWTNYAWSSQEASEANELLQSVVVPVNDVCLFVSAVTLSLMECFDLRKFLYLFDAYNHNAIEINQRALIGIALIIHLYTERLSLYPEVAARLAFLNENKTFGKELNRIYIQLLLSRETEKIDKKMREEIIPEMLKSVKNFRHTRLNIEESDEEKDDYNPDWQDAIEQSGLGDKIREITDLQVEGADIYMSTFSALKTYPFFKSISNWFYPFDKQHSEVVKEMETQKNNVIMDVIFQAPFFCDSDKYSLCFTMATISPSQRDAMVNQMTAGQDWDEFSKKQDALMMEERAKQPETLSSQYLRNLYRFFKLYPRHALRLSPSNKSSL
;
A
#
# COMPACT_ATOMS: atom_id res chain seq x y z
N MET A 1 6.62 -10.00 29.22
CA MET A 1 7.94 -10.39 28.65
C MET A 1 8.55 -9.16 28.00
N ASN A 2 9.87 -9.02 28.01
CA ASN A 2 10.53 -7.90 27.33
C ASN A 2 10.53 -8.17 25.82
N ASP A 3 9.93 -7.31 25.00
CA ASP A 3 9.77 -7.51 23.55
C ASP A 3 11.11 -7.80 22.84
N SER A 4 12.19 -7.15 23.28
CA SER A 4 13.56 -7.38 22.78
C SER A 4 14.02 -8.82 22.98
N TYR A 5 13.63 -9.46 24.09
CA TYR A 5 14.02 -10.83 24.39
C TYR A 5 13.33 -11.85 23.46
N VAL A 6 12.08 -11.60 23.09
CA VAL A 6 11.34 -12.47 22.16
C VAL A 6 11.95 -12.36 20.76
N ASP A 7 12.20 -11.13 20.29
CA ASP A 7 12.81 -10.89 18.99
C ASP A 7 14.24 -11.44 18.89
N GLU A 8 15.06 -11.32 19.95
CA GLU A 8 16.41 -11.90 19.97
C GLU A 8 16.40 -13.44 19.92
N ASN A 9 15.49 -14.09 20.65
CA ASN A 9 15.36 -15.55 20.59
C ASN A 9 14.85 -16.00 19.23
N TYR A 10 13.90 -15.28 18.64
CA TYR A 10 13.42 -15.52 17.28
C TYR A 10 14.59 -15.51 16.28
N GLN A 11 15.40 -14.45 16.25
CA GLN A 11 16.54 -14.34 15.34
C GLN A 11 17.58 -15.45 15.55
N LYS A 12 17.83 -15.84 16.81
CA LYS A 12 18.72 -16.98 17.13
C LYS A 12 18.18 -18.29 16.58
N ILE A 13 16.88 -18.56 16.74
CA ILE A 13 16.24 -19.79 16.23
C ILE A 13 16.30 -19.83 14.70
N ILE A 14 15.92 -18.74 14.02
CA ILE A 14 16.00 -18.65 12.55
C ILE A 14 17.44 -18.85 12.06
N GLY A 15 18.42 -18.21 12.71
CA GLY A 15 19.84 -18.41 12.41
C GLY A 15 20.29 -19.87 12.54
N LEU A 16 19.86 -20.58 13.58
CA LEU A 16 20.17 -22.01 13.76
C LEU A 16 19.52 -22.89 12.69
N ILE A 17 18.27 -22.59 12.29
CA ILE A 17 17.58 -23.33 11.22
C ILE A 17 18.27 -23.10 9.87
N ASN A 18 18.73 -21.86 9.60
CA ASN A 18 19.50 -21.52 8.40
C ASN A 18 20.85 -22.24 8.38
N GLN A 19 21.51 -22.37 9.54
CA GLN A 19 22.74 -23.15 9.72
C GLN A 19 22.55 -24.67 9.73
N LYS A 20 21.32 -25.18 9.48
CA LYS A 20 20.99 -26.62 9.50
C LYS A 20 21.14 -27.29 10.87
N ARG A 21 21.11 -26.52 11.97
CA ARG A 21 21.24 -26.99 13.36
C ARG A 21 19.88 -27.17 14.04
N LEU A 22 19.07 -28.09 13.49
CA LEU A 22 17.67 -28.30 13.95
C LEU A 22 17.55 -28.72 15.42
N LYS A 23 18.45 -29.57 15.93
CA LYS A 23 18.38 -30.04 17.33
C LYS A 23 18.44 -28.89 18.33
N GLU A 24 19.32 -27.92 18.08
CA GLU A 24 19.46 -26.74 18.95
C GLU A 24 18.30 -25.77 18.77
N ALA A 25 17.81 -25.60 17.55
CA ALA A 25 16.61 -24.80 17.27
C ALA A 25 15.39 -25.36 18.01
N PHE A 26 15.18 -26.69 18.00
CA PHE A 26 14.09 -27.33 18.73
C PHE A 26 14.16 -27.14 20.24
N ALA A 27 15.36 -27.23 20.83
CA ALA A 27 15.52 -27.01 22.27
C ALA A 27 15.19 -25.56 22.67
N LEU A 28 15.57 -24.58 21.84
CA LEU A 28 15.22 -23.18 22.08
C LEU A 28 13.73 -22.91 21.85
N LEU A 29 13.11 -23.55 20.84
CA LEU A 29 11.68 -23.45 20.59
C LEU A 29 10.85 -24.05 21.73
N GLU A 30 11.25 -25.20 22.25
CA GLU A 30 10.58 -25.82 23.40
C GLU A 30 10.62 -24.90 24.63
N ARG A 31 11.75 -24.23 24.87
CA ARG A 31 11.85 -23.20 25.92
C ARG A 31 10.98 -21.97 25.64
N LEU A 32 10.82 -21.58 24.38
CA LEU A 32 9.94 -20.46 24.01
C LEU A 32 8.46 -20.82 24.21
N LEU A 33 8.10 -22.07 23.93
CA LEU A 33 6.74 -22.61 23.98
C LEU A 33 6.33 -23.13 25.37
N SER A 34 7.20 -23.10 26.37
CA SER A 34 6.93 -23.64 27.71
C SER A 34 5.77 -22.98 28.47
N ASP A 35 5.22 -21.87 27.97
CA ASP A 35 4.02 -21.26 28.55
C ASP A 35 2.76 -21.99 28.09
N SER A 36 1.87 -22.29 29.04
CA SER A 36 0.66 -23.12 28.85
C SER A 36 -0.32 -22.64 27.77
N ALA A 37 -0.21 -21.39 27.32
CA ALA A 37 -1.11 -20.81 26.32
C ALA A 37 -0.86 -21.33 24.88
N LEU A 38 0.28 -21.96 24.60
CA LEU A 38 0.67 -22.39 23.25
C LEU A 38 0.73 -23.92 23.11
N TRP A 39 -0.31 -24.60 23.61
CA TRP A 39 -0.35 -26.07 23.62
C TRP A 39 -0.37 -26.68 22.21
N ASP A 40 -1.13 -26.11 21.27
CA ASP A 40 -1.20 -26.60 19.88
C ASP A 40 0.15 -26.54 19.18
N LEU A 41 0.87 -25.42 19.34
CA LEU A 41 2.24 -25.26 18.82
C LEU A 41 3.23 -26.24 19.44
N SER A 42 3.09 -26.51 20.73
CA SER A 42 3.92 -27.48 21.44
C SER A 42 3.72 -28.89 20.90
N ASN A 43 2.47 -29.28 20.60
CA ASN A 43 2.17 -30.56 19.97
C ASN A 43 2.75 -30.67 18.57
N GLN A 44 2.62 -29.62 17.75
CA GLN A 44 3.21 -29.59 16.41
C GLN A 44 4.74 -29.73 16.47
N LEU A 45 5.40 -29.02 17.40
CA LEU A 45 6.84 -29.14 17.62
C LEU A 45 7.23 -30.57 18.02
N GLN A 46 6.47 -31.22 18.90
CA GLN A 46 6.73 -32.62 19.28
C GLN A 46 6.61 -33.56 18.08
N GLN A 47 5.61 -33.39 17.21
CA GLN A 47 5.47 -34.21 16.00
C GLN A 47 6.67 -34.04 15.04
N ILE A 48 7.18 -32.82 14.90
CA ILE A 48 8.38 -32.53 14.11
C ILE A 48 9.62 -33.17 14.75
N GLN A 49 9.78 -33.07 16.07
CA GLN A 49 10.89 -33.70 16.80
C GLN A 49 10.87 -35.24 16.66
N ILE A 50 9.68 -35.86 16.76
CA ILE A 50 9.51 -37.29 16.55
C ILE A 50 9.91 -37.68 15.12
N SER A 51 9.41 -36.95 14.12
CA SER A 51 9.74 -37.18 12.71
C SER A 51 11.24 -37.02 12.42
N TYR A 52 11.87 -36.03 13.04
CA TYR A 52 13.31 -35.81 12.95
C TYR A 52 14.12 -36.94 13.59
N ASN A 53 13.68 -37.45 14.75
CA ASN A 53 14.33 -38.57 15.42
C ASN A 53 14.21 -39.87 14.60
N TYR A 54 13.05 -40.14 13.98
CA TYR A 54 12.91 -41.27 13.07
C TYR A 54 13.86 -41.16 11.86
N MET A 55 13.97 -39.98 11.26
CA MET A 55 14.93 -39.73 10.18
C MET A 55 16.38 -40.03 10.63
N LEU A 56 16.77 -39.62 11.84
CA LEU A 56 18.09 -39.93 12.41
C LEU A 56 18.29 -41.43 12.69
N GLN A 57 17.26 -42.13 13.17
CA GLN A 57 17.31 -43.59 13.38
C GLN A 57 17.50 -44.35 12.06
N TYR A 58 16.75 -43.98 11.01
CA TYR A 58 16.93 -44.58 9.69
C TYR A 58 18.31 -44.29 9.10
N MET A 59 18.88 -43.11 9.39
CA MET A 59 20.27 -42.79 9.03
C MET A 59 21.28 -43.66 9.77
N GLN A 60 21.09 -43.90 11.07
CA GLN A 60 21.94 -44.80 11.86
C GLN A 60 21.89 -46.24 11.34
N GLN A 61 20.75 -46.68 10.83
CA GLN A 61 20.54 -48.01 10.25
C GLN A 61 21.03 -48.13 8.79
N ASN A 62 21.64 -47.07 8.22
CA ASN A 62 22.12 -47.02 6.83
C ASN A 62 21.04 -47.35 5.77
N VAL A 63 19.76 -47.11 6.08
CA VAL A 63 18.67 -47.32 5.11
C VAL A 63 18.73 -46.21 4.04
N PRO A 64 18.84 -46.54 2.75
CA PRO A 64 18.81 -45.55 1.68
C PRO A 64 17.40 -45.00 1.53
N ASP A 65 17.24 -43.69 1.72
CA ASP A 65 15.98 -42.97 1.54
C ASP A 65 16.18 -41.87 0.48
N PRO A 66 15.58 -42.01 -0.73
CA PRO A 66 15.72 -41.03 -1.81
C PRO A 66 15.05 -39.69 -1.48
N ASP A 67 14.03 -39.67 -0.62
CA ASP A 67 13.25 -38.47 -0.28
C ASP A 67 13.73 -37.79 1.02
N ARG A 68 14.76 -38.32 1.67
CA ARG A 68 15.35 -37.76 2.90
C ARG A 68 15.59 -36.26 2.84
N LYS A 69 16.11 -35.76 1.71
CA LYS A 69 16.36 -34.32 1.52
C LYS A 69 15.07 -33.50 1.56
N LYS A 70 13.99 -34.00 0.97
CA LYS A 70 12.68 -33.34 0.97
C LYS A 70 12.06 -33.36 2.37
N VAL A 71 12.14 -34.49 3.07
CA VAL A 71 11.68 -34.61 4.46
C VAL A 71 12.43 -33.62 5.35
N TYR A 72 13.75 -33.57 5.25
CA TYR A 72 14.56 -32.63 6.02
C TYR A 72 14.22 -31.16 5.73
N GLN A 73 13.99 -30.82 4.45
CA GLN A 73 13.57 -29.48 4.07
C GLN A 73 12.18 -29.13 4.63
N LYS A 74 11.22 -30.06 4.58
CA LYS A 74 9.91 -29.90 5.20
C LYS A 74 10.03 -29.62 6.71
N LEU A 75 10.82 -30.42 7.43
CA LEU A 75 11.04 -30.21 8.87
C LEU A 75 11.64 -28.83 9.19
N ARG A 76 12.48 -28.28 8.30
CA ARG A 76 13.00 -26.91 8.44
C ARG A 76 11.91 -25.86 8.22
N ASN A 77 11.08 -26.03 7.20
CA ASN A 77 9.99 -25.11 6.90
C ASN A 77 8.96 -25.10 8.05
N ASP A 78 8.53 -26.28 8.50
CA ASP A 78 7.59 -26.43 9.61
C ASP A 78 8.15 -25.81 10.91
N ALA A 79 9.46 -25.95 11.17
CA ALA A 79 10.10 -25.33 12.33
C ALA A 79 10.11 -23.80 12.26
N ILE A 80 10.32 -23.21 11.08
CA ILE A 80 10.26 -21.76 10.88
C ILE A 80 8.83 -21.26 11.09
N GLU A 81 7.83 -21.95 10.53
CA GLU A 81 6.42 -21.57 10.68
C GLU A 81 5.98 -21.58 12.15
N ILE A 82 6.37 -22.59 12.92
CA ILE A 82 6.15 -22.61 14.38
C ILE A 82 6.84 -21.44 15.07
N THR A 83 8.06 -21.11 14.65
CA THR A 83 8.84 -20.00 15.22
C THR A 83 8.16 -18.66 14.98
N ASP A 84 7.64 -18.43 13.77
CA ASP A 84 6.90 -17.23 13.40
C ASP A 84 5.60 -17.10 14.21
N TRP A 85 4.83 -18.19 14.28
CA TRP A 85 3.56 -18.16 15.01
C TRP A 85 3.80 -17.95 16.51
N ALA A 86 4.80 -18.62 17.10
CA ALA A 86 5.18 -18.40 18.49
C ALA A 86 5.56 -16.93 18.75
N ARG A 87 6.28 -16.28 17.84
CA ARG A 87 6.63 -14.85 17.95
C ARG A 87 5.38 -13.97 17.99
N ILE A 88 4.44 -14.18 17.07
CA ILE A 88 3.22 -13.37 16.96
C ILE A 88 2.37 -13.47 18.22
N GLU A 89 2.20 -14.68 18.76
CA GLU A 89 1.39 -14.90 19.97
C GLU A 89 2.08 -14.36 21.23
N LYS A 90 3.40 -14.52 21.37
CA LYS A 90 4.14 -13.97 22.52
C LYS A 90 4.15 -12.44 22.56
N LEU A 91 4.13 -11.81 21.40
CA LEU A 91 4.09 -10.37 21.27
C LEU A 91 2.65 -9.81 21.26
N ALA A 92 1.63 -10.63 21.55
CA ALA A 92 0.23 -10.18 21.51
C ALA A 92 -0.07 -8.98 22.40
N PHE A 93 0.63 -8.87 23.52
CA PHE A 93 0.51 -7.76 24.47
C PHE A 93 1.56 -6.66 24.27
N SER A 94 2.46 -6.81 23.29
CA SER A 94 3.42 -5.76 22.93
C SER A 94 2.71 -4.59 22.25
N PRO A 95 3.11 -3.33 22.49
CA PRO A 95 2.60 -2.18 21.74
C PRO A 95 2.72 -2.32 20.21
N THR A 96 3.66 -3.16 19.72
CA THR A 96 3.85 -3.46 18.31
C THR A 96 2.69 -4.28 17.74
N LEU A 97 2.49 -5.51 18.23
CA LEU A 97 1.45 -6.40 17.71
C LEU A 97 0.09 -6.28 18.41
N PHE A 98 -0.05 -5.42 19.42
CA PHE A 98 -1.33 -5.18 20.09
C PHE A 98 -2.43 -4.74 19.13
N LEU A 99 -2.10 -3.88 18.15
CA LEU A 99 -3.08 -3.45 17.15
C LEU A 99 -3.56 -4.62 16.30
N TYR A 100 -2.63 -5.45 15.84
CA TYR A 100 -2.91 -6.65 15.05
C TYR A 100 -3.89 -7.58 15.80
N HIS A 101 -3.58 -7.93 17.05
CA HIS A 101 -4.44 -8.81 17.86
C HIS A 101 -5.79 -8.20 18.20
N ARG A 102 -5.81 -6.88 18.49
CA ARG A 102 -7.06 -6.18 18.74
C ARG A 102 -7.97 -6.19 17.52
N MET A 103 -7.42 -5.95 16.32
CA MET A 103 -8.20 -6.03 15.08
C MET A 103 -8.64 -7.46 14.79
N ARG A 104 -7.77 -8.45 15.04
CA ARG A 104 -8.13 -9.87 14.91
C ARG A 104 -9.36 -10.25 15.75
N ALA A 105 -9.42 -9.75 16.98
CA ALA A 105 -10.53 -9.99 17.90
C ALA A 105 -11.86 -9.33 17.49
N THR A 106 -11.83 -8.32 16.60
CA THR A 106 -13.06 -7.68 16.09
C THR A 106 -13.74 -8.47 14.97
N ILE A 107 -13.05 -9.44 14.39
CA ILE A 107 -13.57 -10.22 13.26
C ILE A 107 -14.53 -11.31 13.79
N PRO A 108 -15.74 -11.44 13.21
CA PRO A 108 -16.64 -12.53 13.57
C PRO A 108 -16.03 -13.90 13.26
N ALA A 109 -16.15 -14.86 14.17
CA ALA A 109 -15.59 -16.20 14.00
C ALA A 109 -16.16 -16.98 12.79
N SER A 110 -17.36 -16.61 12.31
CA SER A 110 -18.00 -17.21 11.14
C SER A 110 -17.62 -16.54 9.82
N PHE A 111 -16.82 -15.47 9.85
CA PHE A 111 -16.46 -14.71 8.67
C PHE A 111 -15.43 -15.49 7.83
N THR A 112 -15.73 -15.67 6.54
CA THR A 112 -14.85 -16.36 5.58
C THR A 112 -14.68 -15.54 4.31
N ILE A 113 -13.60 -15.82 3.56
CA ILE A 113 -13.36 -15.17 2.26
C ILE A 113 -14.52 -15.50 1.32
N LYS A 114 -15.00 -16.75 1.32
CA LYS A 114 -16.15 -17.16 0.50
C LYS A 114 -17.45 -16.42 0.81
N THR A 115 -17.76 -16.16 2.09
CA THR A 115 -18.95 -15.38 2.43
C THR A 115 -18.82 -13.93 1.97
N ALA A 116 -17.63 -13.35 2.11
CA ALA A 116 -17.37 -12.00 1.64
C ALA A 116 -17.44 -11.91 0.12
N LEU A 117 -16.88 -12.89 -0.61
CA LEU A 117 -16.93 -12.95 -2.07
C LEU A 117 -18.37 -12.89 -2.58
N LYS A 118 -19.27 -13.72 -2.04
CA LYS A 118 -20.68 -13.72 -2.45
C LYS A 118 -21.35 -12.37 -2.22
N ASP A 119 -21.09 -11.74 -1.07
CA ASP A 119 -21.69 -10.45 -0.75
C ASP A 119 -21.10 -9.32 -1.62
N LEU A 120 -19.81 -9.39 -1.98
CA LEU A 120 -19.18 -8.46 -2.92
C LEU A 120 -19.72 -8.62 -4.35
N GLU A 121 -19.98 -9.85 -4.79
CA GLU A 121 -20.60 -10.12 -6.10
C GLU A 121 -22.04 -9.60 -6.17
N ASN A 122 -22.79 -9.69 -5.08
CA ASN A 122 -24.16 -9.18 -4.99
C ASN A 122 -24.24 -7.64 -4.96
N TYR A 123 -23.13 -6.94 -4.71
CA TYR A 123 -23.13 -5.47 -4.59
C TYR A 123 -23.66 -4.77 -5.84
N ALA A 124 -23.30 -5.25 -7.03
CA ALA A 124 -23.78 -4.68 -8.29
C ALA A 124 -25.31 -4.82 -8.42
N ASP A 125 -25.84 -5.97 -8.02
CA ASP A 125 -27.28 -6.25 -8.02
C ASP A 125 -28.00 -5.38 -6.97
N ASP A 126 -27.46 -5.27 -5.76
CA ASP A 126 -28.02 -4.43 -4.70
C ASP A 126 -28.08 -2.95 -5.11
N MET A 127 -27.06 -2.46 -5.82
CA MET A 127 -27.03 -1.11 -6.40
C MET A 127 -28.06 -0.95 -7.52
N ALA A 128 -28.21 -1.94 -8.39
CA ALA A 128 -29.23 -1.94 -9.43
C ALA A 128 -30.64 -1.94 -8.83
N VAL A 129 -30.90 -2.74 -7.80
CA VAL A 129 -32.17 -2.78 -7.07
C VAL A 129 -32.48 -1.45 -6.40
N ALA A 130 -31.52 -0.85 -5.71
CA ALA A 130 -31.69 0.47 -5.07
C ALA A 130 -32.05 1.56 -6.10
N SER A 131 -31.54 1.47 -7.33
CA SER A 131 -31.88 2.42 -8.40
C SER A 131 -33.37 2.36 -8.79
N LEU A 132 -34.02 1.20 -8.68
CA LEU A 132 -35.44 1.01 -9.04
C LEU A 132 -36.40 1.58 -7.99
N TYR A 133 -36.01 1.57 -6.71
CA TYR A 133 -36.83 2.09 -5.60
C TYR A 133 -36.76 3.62 -5.42
N HIS A 134 -35.83 4.29 -6.12
CA HIS A 134 -35.52 5.71 -5.91
C HIS A 134 -36.62 6.69 -6.35
N HIS A 135 -37.64 6.26 -7.11
CA HIS A 135 -38.69 7.17 -7.59
C HIS A 135 -39.58 7.80 -6.50
N ASN A 136 -39.43 7.44 -5.21
CA ASN A 136 -40.39 7.83 -4.16
C ASN A 136 -39.86 8.71 -3.00
N ASN A 137 -38.55 8.95 -2.84
CA ASN A 137 -38.03 9.75 -1.70
C ASN A 137 -36.95 10.75 -2.13
N ALA A 138 -37.20 12.04 -1.90
CA ALA A 138 -36.44 13.16 -2.47
C ALA A 138 -35.28 13.71 -1.60
N ASP A 139 -35.09 13.24 -0.36
CA ASP A 139 -34.20 13.95 0.60
C ASP A 139 -33.02 13.13 1.17
N ASN A 140 -32.82 11.85 0.79
CA ASN A 140 -31.66 11.07 1.22
C ASN A 140 -31.03 10.32 0.04
N ASP A 141 -29.70 10.31 -0.01
CA ASP A 141 -28.93 9.48 -0.94
C ASP A 141 -29.35 8.00 -0.81
N PRO A 142 -30.09 7.46 -1.80
CA PRO A 142 -30.71 6.13 -1.71
C PRO A 142 -29.67 5.00 -1.71
N PHE A 143 -28.45 5.29 -2.19
CA PHE A 143 -27.38 4.32 -2.32
C PHE A 143 -26.44 4.35 -1.10
N TYR A 144 -26.58 5.33 -0.20
CA TYR A 144 -25.71 5.49 0.97
C TYR A 144 -25.62 4.23 1.82
N GLY A 145 -26.76 3.60 2.11
CA GLY A 145 -26.81 2.36 2.91
C GLY A 145 -26.07 1.21 2.26
N ASN A 146 -26.25 1.01 0.95
CA ASN A 146 -25.58 -0.05 0.20
C ASN A 146 -24.07 0.19 0.12
N ARG A 147 -23.64 1.44 -0.12
CA ARG A 147 -22.23 1.83 -0.08
C ARG A 147 -21.61 1.58 1.28
N LYS A 148 -22.26 2.00 2.37
CA LYS A 148 -21.75 1.79 3.72
C LYS A 148 -21.61 0.31 4.06
N ARG A 149 -22.59 -0.51 3.67
CA ARG A 149 -22.51 -1.97 3.85
C ARG A 149 -21.34 -2.59 3.07
N HIS A 150 -21.15 -2.17 1.82
CA HIS A 150 -20.01 -2.60 1.00
C HIS A 150 -18.67 -2.20 1.64
N GLU A 151 -18.59 -0.97 2.15
CA GLU A 151 -17.43 -0.43 2.84
C GLU A 151 -17.07 -1.20 4.12
N GLU A 152 -18.08 -1.52 4.93
CA GLU A 152 -17.90 -2.34 6.13
C GLU A 152 -17.45 -3.76 5.77
N LEU A 153 -18.01 -4.33 4.70
CA LEU A 153 -17.69 -5.67 4.23
C LEU A 153 -16.22 -5.78 3.78
N TYR A 154 -15.76 -4.89 2.89
CA TYR A 154 -14.37 -4.93 2.45
C TYR A 154 -13.42 -4.59 3.61
N HIS A 155 -13.85 -3.77 4.57
CA HIS A 155 -13.04 -3.43 5.75
C HIS A 155 -12.81 -4.67 6.63
N ILE A 156 -13.87 -5.42 6.92
CA ILE A 156 -13.77 -6.67 7.69
C ILE A 156 -12.94 -7.70 6.91
N LEU A 157 -13.13 -7.81 5.60
CA LEU A 157 -12.33 -8.69 4.74
C LEU A 157 -10.85 -8.33 4.78
N PHE A 158 -10.51 -7.05 4.65
CA PHE A 158 -9.15 -6.55 4.77
C PHE A 158 -8.52 -6.93 6.11
N LEU A 159 -9.23 -6.71 7.23
CA LEU A 159 -8.74 -7.07 8.55
C LEU A 159 -8.56 -8.58 8.71
N ALA A 160 -9.50 -9.38 8.18
CA ALA A 160 -9.44 -10.83 8.23
C ALA A 160 -8.22 -11.39 7.47
N VAL A 161 -7.93 -10.85 6.30
CA VAL A 161 -6.76 -11.27 5.51
C VAL A 161 -5.46 -10.78 6.14
N TRP A 162 -5.40 -9.50 6.54
CA TRP A 162 -4.20 -8.93 7.15
C TRP A 162 -3.82 -9.63 8.46
N THR A 163 -4.80 -9.95 9.32
CA THR A 163 -4.57 -10.56 10.64
C THR A 163 -4.56 -12.10 10.65
N ASN A 164 -4.65 -12.72 9.48
CA ASN A 164 -4.45 -14.15 9.32
C ASN A 164 -2.95 -14.46 9.29
N TYR A 165 -2.50 -15.46 10.03
CA TYR A 165 -1.09 -15.87 10.07
C TYR A 165 -0.72 -16.78 8.89
N ALA A 166 -1.48 -17.86 8.65
CA ALA A 166 -1.26 -18.81 7.57
C ALA A 166 -2.59 -19.20 6.92
N TRP A 167 -2.61 -19.25 5.58
CA TRP A 167 -3.79 -19.69 4.85
C TRP A 167 -3.85 -21.20 4.79
N SER A 168 -5.04 -21.76 4.96
CA SER A 168 -5.37 -23.12 4.56
C SER A 168 -5.42 -23.27 3.03
N SER A 169 -5.44 -24.51 2.54
CA SER A 169 -5.66 -24.76 1.10
C SER A 169 -7.02 -24.27 0.62
N GLN A 170 -8.02 -24.26 1.50
CA GLN A 170 -9.36 -23.75 1.19
C GLN A 170 -9.34 -22.22 1.06
N GLU A 171 -8.78 -21.49 2.03
CA GLU A 171 -8.68 -20.03 1.95
C GLU A 171 -7.88 -19.57 0.74
N ALA A 172 -6.81 -20.29 0.37
CA ALA A 172 -6.04 -20.00 -0.83
C ALA A 172 -6.87 -20.21 -2.12
N SER A 173 -7.76 -21.20 -2.16
CA SER A 173 -8.69 -21.40 -3.28
C SER A 173 -9.71 -20.26 -3.34
N GLU A 174 -10.32 -19.92 -2.21
CA GLU A 174 -11.32 -18.84 -2.11
C GLU A 174 -10.72 -17.47 -2.47
N ALA A 175 -9.47 -17.20 -2.09
CA ALA A 175 -8.75 -16.00 -2.49
C ALA A 175 -8.53 -15.94 -4.01
N ASN A 176 -8.18 -17.06 -4.63
CA ASN A 176 -8.04 -17.14 -6.08
C ASN A 176 -9.37 -17.00 -6.82
N GLU A 177 -10.46 -17.53 -6.28
CA GLU A 177 -11.82 -17.28 -6.80
C GLU A 177 -12.16 -15.79 -6.77
N LEU A 178 -11.84 -15.09 -5.68
CA LEU A 178 -12.03 -13.64 -5.57
C LEU A 178 -11.19 -12.87 -6.59
N LEU A 179 -9.93 -13.27 -6.80
CA LEU A 179 -9.05 -12.65 -7.79
C LEU A 179 -9.54 -12.82 -9.23
N GLN A 180 -10.22 -13.93 -9.54
CA GLN A 180 -10.71 -14.25 -10.88
C GLN A 180 -12.15 -13.76 -11.13
N SER A 181 -12.86 -13.29 -10.10
CA SER A 181 -14.23 -12.83 -10.24
C SER A 181 -14.28 -11.56 -11.09
N VAL A 182 -15.11 -11.60 -12.14
CA VAL A 182 -15.32 -10.47 -13.06
C VAL A 182 -16.34 -9.46 -12.50
N VAL A 183 -17.15 -9.90 -11.53
CA VAL A 183 -18.23 -9.09 -10.94
C VAL A 183 -17.70 -8.20 -9.82
N VAL A 184 -16.69 -8.67 -9.09
CA VAL A 184 -16.09 -7.89 -7.99
C VAL A 184 -15.36 -6.67 -8.54
N PRO A 185 -15.61 -5.46 -8.00
CA PRO A 185 -14.91 -4.25 -8.39
C PRO A 185 -13.39 -4.39 -8.27
N VAL A 186 -12.66 -3.88 -9.26
CA VAL A 186 -11.18 -3.87 -9.29
C VAL A 186 -10.59 -3.23 -8.03
N ASN A 187 -11.25 -2.21 -7.48
CA ASN A 187 -10.81 -1.52 -6.28
C ASN A 187 -10.79 -2.42 -5.04
N ASP A 188 -11.79 -3.30 -4.91
CA ASP A 188 -11.89 -4.24 -3.79
C ASP A 188 -10.80 -5.31 -3.88
N VAL A 189 -10.53 -5.83 -5.09
CA VAL A 189 -9.44 -6.77 -5.32
C VAL A 189 -8.08 -6.11 -5.07
N CYS A 190 -7.91 -4.85 -5.48
CA CYS A 190 -6.71 -4.06 -5.19
C CYS A 190 -6.48 -3.91 -3.68
N LEU A 191 -7.54 -3.68 -2.90
CA LEU A 191 -7.46 -3.63 -1.45
C LEU A 191 -7.13 -5.00 -0.86
N PHE A 192 -7.71 -6.07 -1.39
CA PHE A 192 -7.42 -7.45 -0.97
C PHE A 192 -5.95 -7.80 -1.19
N VAL A 193 -5.37 -7.49 -2.35
CA VAL A 193 -3.93 -7.68 -2.64
C VAL A 193 -3.05 -6.90 -1.66
N SER A 194 -3.45 -5.68 -1.30
CA SER A 194 -2.77 -4.90 -0.26
C SER A 194 -2.85 -5.57 1.11
N ALA A 195 -3.99 -6.14 1.49
CA ALA A 195 -4.15 -6.90 2.73
C ALA A 195 -3.23 -8.13 2.77
N VAL A 196 -3.14 -8.87 1.66
CA VAL A 196 -2.24 -10.03 1.52
C VAL A 196 -0.78 -9.60 1.65
N THR A 197 -0.41 -8.49 1.00
CA THR A 197 0.95 -7.93 1.09
C THR A 197 1.31 -7.58 2.54
N LEU A 198 0.42 -6.87 3.26
CA LEU A 198 0.65 -6.51 4.66
C LEU A 198 0.68 -7.75 5.57
N SER A 199 -0.17 -8.75 5.31
CA SER A 199 -0.15 -10.03 6.03
C SER A 199 1.22 -10.70 5.88
N LEU A 200 1.73 -10.77 4.65
CA LEU A 200 3.05 -11.35 4.34
C LEU A 200 4.21 -10.58 4.97
N MET A 201 4.09 -9.26 5.13
CA MET A 201 5.11 -8.45 5.81
C MET A 201 5.18 -8.74 7.31
N GLU A 202 4.07 -9.13 7.93
CA GLU A 202 4.01 -9.54 9.35
C GLU A 202 4.45 -10.99 9.55
N CYS A 203 3.93 -11.90 8.72
CA CYS A 203 4.21 -13.32 8.76
C CYS A 203 4.27 -13.90 7.35
N PHE A 204 5.41 -14.49 6.98
CA PHE A 204 5.52 -15.14 5.69
C PHE A 204 4.67 -16.42 5.65
N ASP A 205 3.91 -16.55 4.57
CA ASP A 205 3.12 -17.74 4.23
C ASP A 205 3.30 -18.03 2.74
N LEU A 206 3.60 -19.29 2.40
CA LEU A 206 3.87 -19.67 1.02
C LEU A 206 2.66 -19.45 0.11
N ARG A 207 1.44 -19.77 0.57
CA ARG A 207 0.23 -19.72 -0.27
C ARG A 207 -0.15 -18.27 -0.60
N LYS A 208 -0.07 -17.37 0.38
CA LYS A 208 -0.24 -15.92 0.19
C LYS A 208 0.79 -15.37 -0.78
N PHE A 209 2.05 -15.82 -0.70
CA PHE A 209 3.07 -15.35 -1.61
C PHE A 209 2.87 -15.87 -3.04
N LEU A 210 2.44 -17.13 -3.19
CA LEU A 210 2.01 -17.68 -4.47
C LEU A 210 0.83 -16.92 -5.09
N TYR A 211 -0.14 -16.53 -4.26
CA TYR A 211 -1.26 -15.69 -4.68
C TYR A 211 -0.80 -14.34 -5.26
N LEU A 212 0.24 -13.71 -4.72
CA LEU A 212 0.77 -12.47 -5.31
C LEU A 212 1.33 -12.68 -6.73
N PHE A 213 1.93 -13.83 -7.03
CA PHE A 213 2.36 -14.15 -8.40
C PHE A 213 1.16 -14.33 -9.33
N ASP A 214 0.08 -14.94 -8.86
CA ASP A 214 -1.16 -15.08 -9.63
C ASP A 214 -1.83 -13.71 -9.85
N ALA A 215 -1.84 -12.84 -8.83
CA ALA A 215 -2.33 -11.46 -8.93
C ALA A 215 -1.48 -10.58 -9.86
N TYR A 216 -0.16 -10.81 -9.93
CA TYR A 216 0.69 -10.17 -10.93
C TYR A 216 0.28 -10.58 -12.35
N ASN A 217 -0.14 -11.83 -12.59
CA ASN A 217 -0.59 -12.24 -13.92
C ASN A 217 -2.01 -11.78 -14.28
N HIS A 218 -2.66 -10.97 -13.43
CA HIS A 218 -4.01 -10.47 -13.68
C HIS A 218 -4.04 -9.41 -14.80
N ASN A 219 -5.15 -9.35 -15.55
CA ASN A 219 -5.30 -8.46 -16.71
C ASN A 219 -5.40 -6.96 -16.33
N ALA A 220 -5.97 -6.66 -15.16
CA ALA A 220 -6.07 -5.29 -14.65
C ALA A 220 -4.71 -4.81 -14.13
N ILE A 221 -4.21 -3.70 -14.68
CA ILE A 221 -2.88 -3.16 -14.39
C ILE A 221 -2.76 -2.72 -12.93
N GLU A 222 -3.84 -2.20 -12.35
CA GLU A 222 -3.91 -1.76 -10.96
C GLU A 222 -3.63 -2.91 -9.98
N ILE A 223 -4.20 -4.08 -10.24
CA ILE A 223 -4.01 -5.31 -9.45
C ILE A 223 -2.58 -5.83 -9.67
N ASN A 224 -2.16 -5.92 -10.94
CA ASN A 224 -0.84 -6.39 -11.33
C ASN A 224 0.28 -5.57 -10.65
N GLN A 225 0.24 -4.24 -10.72
CA GLN A 225 1.29 -3.37 -10.18
C GLN A 225 1.34 -3.38 -8.66
N ARG A 226 0.17 -3.50 -7.99
CA ARG A 226 0.11 -3.68 -6.53
C ARG A 226 0.74 -5.01 -6.10
N ALA A 227 0.43 -6.09 -6.81
CA ALA A 227 1.01 -7.39 -6.57
C ALA A 227 2.52 -7.39 -6.81
N LEU A 228 3.01 -6.71 -7.85
CA LEU A 228 4.43 -6.57 -8.14
C LEU A 228 5.21 -5.88 -7.01
N ILE A 229 4.65 -4.80 -6.45
CA ILE A 229 5.25 -4.13 -5.28
C ILE A 229 5.26 -5.07 -4.08
N GLY A 230 4.17 -5.80 -3.85
CA GLY A 230 4.13 -6.84 -2.81
C GLY A 230 5.24 -7.88 -3.00
N ILE A 231 5.41 -8.39 -4.23
CA ILE A 231 6.47 -9.34 -4.56
C ILE A 231 7.86 -8.77 -4.23
N ALA A 232 8.15 -7.55 -4.67
CA ALA A 232 9.45 -6.90 -4.42
C ALA A 232 9.74 -6.75 -2.92
N LEU A 233 8.74 -6.32 -2.14
CA LEU A 233 8.86 -6.16 -0.69
C LEU A 233 9.09 -7.51 0.01
N ILE A 234 8.34 -8.56 -0.34
CA ILE A 234 8.47 -9.87 0.31
C ILE A 234 9.79 -10.55 -0.06
N ILE A 235 10.27 -10.41 -1.30
CA ILE A 235 11.60 -10.89 -1.70
C ILE A 235 12.69 -10.21 -0.86
N HIS A 236 12.58 -8.91 -0.67
CA HIS A 236 13.53 -8.12 0.11
C HIS A 236 13.50 -8.47 1.60
N LEU A 237 12.32 -8.69 2.17
CA LEU A 237 12.16 -9.03 3.59
C LEU A 237 12.62 -10.45 3.93
N TYR A 238 12.43 -11.42 3.02
CA TYR A 238 12.63 -12.85 3.30
C TYR A 238 13.70 -13.51 2.43
N THR A 239 14.69 -12.76 1.93
CA THR A 239 15.69 -13.24 0.95
C THR A 239 16.33 -14.57 1.34
N GLU A 240 16.83 -14.72 2.57
CA GLU A 240 17.46 -15.98 3.02
C GLU A 240 16.47 -17.15 3.06
N ARG A 241 15.23 -16.86 3.49
CA ARG A 241 14.16 -17.85 3.66
C ARG A 241 13.62 -18.35 2.33
N LEU A 242 13.58 -17.51 1.29
CA LEU A 242 13.06 -17.91 -0.02
C LEU A 242 13.82 -19.08 -0.65
N SER A 243 15.11 -19.26 -0.29
CA SER A 243 15.91 -20.41 -0.72
C SER A 243 15.35 -21.77 -0.27
N LEU A 244 14.45 -21.78 0.73
CA LEU A 244 13.83 -22.97 1.28
C LEU A 244 12.56 -23.40 0.54
N TYR A 245 12.05 -22.58 -0.38
CA TYR A 245 10.80 -22.80 -1.08
C TYR A 245 11.05 -22.90 -2.60
N PRO A 246 11.29 -24.11 -3.14
CA PRO A 246 11.56 -24.30 -4.56
C PRO A 246 10.39 -23.84 -5.45
N GLU A 247 9.17 -23.83 -4.93
CA GLU A 247 7.96 -23.34 -5.61
C GLU A 247 8.09 -21.86 -5.99
N VAL A 248 8.68 -21.05 -5.09
CA VAL A 248 8.95 -19.63 -5.33
C VAL A 248 9.97 -19.48 -6.45
N ALA A 249 11.06 -20.25 -6.41
CA ALA A 249 12.09 -20.22 -7.43
C ALA A 249 11.53 -20.59 -8.81
N ALA A 250 10.62 -21.57 -8.88
CA ALA A 250 9.94 -21.96 -10.10
C ALA A 250 9.05 -20.84 -10.65
N ARG A 251 8.25 -20.17 -9.80
CA ARG A 251 7.42 -19.03 -10.21
C ARG A 251 8.26 -17.84 -10.69
N LEU A 252 9.35 -17.53 -10.00
CA LEU A 252 10.29 -16.47 -10.42
C LEU A 252 10.98 -16.81 -11.75
N ALA A 253 11.39 -18.06 -11.94
CA ALA A 253 11.97 -18.50 -13.20
C ALA A 253 10.99 -18.34 -14.37
N PHE A 254 9.73 -18.72 -14.17
CA PHE A 254 8.66 -18.55 -15.15
C PHE A 254 8.43 -17.06 -15.49
N LEU A 255 8.33 -16.18 -14.49
CA LEU A 255 8.15 -14.75 -14.74
C LEU A 255 9.37 -14.10 -15.42
N ASN A 256 10.57 -14.61 -15.15
CA ASN A 256 11.80 -14.12 -15.77
C ASN A 256 11.95 -14.50 -17.25
N GLU A 257 11.14 -15.43 -17.76
CA GLU A 257 11.04 -15.68 -19.21
C GLU A 257 10.47 -14.44 -19.94
N ASN A 258 9.64 -13.65 -19.24
CA ASN A 258 9.17 -12.38 -19.74
C ASN A 258 10.21 -11.27 -19.52
N LYS A 259 10.70 -10.69 -20.61
CA LYS A 259 11.70 -9.60 -20.60
C LYS A 259 11.24 -8.32 -19.88
N THR A 260 9.94 -8.16 -19.63
CA THR A 260 9.40 -6.99 -18.93
C THR A 260 9.55 -7.10 -17.42
N PHE A 261 9.34 -8.28 -16.83
CA PHE A 261 9.32 -8.49 -15.38
C PHE A 261 10.60 -7.99 -14.70
N GLY A 262 11.78 -8.34 -15.23
CA GLY A 262 13.05 -7.88 -14.68
C GLY A 262 13.24 -6.35 -14.72
N LYS A 263 12.71 -5.68 -15.75
CA LYS A 263 12.75 -4.22 -15.87
C LYS A 263 11.81 -3.55 -14.86
N GLU A 264 10.60 -4.07 -14.73
CA GLU A 264 9.60 -3.56 -13.78
C GLU A 264 10.05 -3.75 -12.33
N LEU A 265 10.64 -4.90 -12.01
CA LEU A 265 11.18 -5.18 -10.68
C LEU A 265 12.36 -4.25 -10.33
N ASN A 266 13.30 -4.04 -11.27
CA ASN A 266 14.40 -3.10 -11.07
C ASN A 266 13.88 -1.67 -10.85
N ARG A 267 12.89 -1.24 -11.63
CA ARG A 267 12.22 0.05 -11.46
C ARG A 267 11.64 0.22 -10.06
N ILE A 268 10.97 -0.80 -9.52
CA ILE A 268 10.43 -0.74 -8.15
C ILE A 268 11.54 -0.65 -7.11
N TYR A 269 12.63 -1.40 -7.26
CA TYR A 269 13.78 -1.27 -6.33
C TYR A 269 14.39 0.13 -6.36
N ILE A 270 14.51 0.75 -7.54
CA ILE A 270 14.95 2.16 -7.66
C ILE A 270 13.95 3.08 -6.94
N GLN A 271 12.64 2.92 -7.16
CA GLN A 271 11.60 3.71 -6.49
C GLN A 271 11.62 3.53 -4.95
N LEU A 272 11.89 2.32 -4.45
CA LEU A 272 12.06 2.04 -3.02
C LEU A 272 13.27 2.78 -2.44
N LEU A 273 14.42 2.73 -3.13
CA LEU A 273 15.63 3.45 -2.73
C LEU A 273 15.40 4.96 -2.68
N LEU A 274 14.74 5.51 -3.70
CA LEU A 274 14.39 6.93 -3.75
C LEU A 274 13.40 7.31 -2.64
N SER A 275 12.44 6.44 -2.33
CA SER A 275 11.50 6.64 -1.23
C SER A 275 12.19 6.74 0.14
N ARG A 276 13.35 6.10 0.30
CA ARG A 276 14.21 6.24 1.49
C ARG A 276 14.91 7.60 1.53
N GLU A 277 15.32 8.12 0.38
CA GLU A 277 15.91 9.45 0.25
C GLU A 277 14.89 10.58 0.35
N THR A 278 13.59 10.29 0.17
CA THR A 278 12.47 11.22 0.35
C THR A 278 12.52 11.97 1.67
N GLU A 279 13.05 11.40 2.77
CA GLU A 279 13.16 12.18 4.02
C GLU A 279 14.15 13.34 3.93
N LYS A 280 15.25 13.16 3.20
CA LYS A 280 16.21 14.24 2.91
C LYS A 280 15.62 15.24 1.92
N ILE A 281 14.89 14.74 0.92
CA ILE A 281 14.23 15.57 -0.10
C ILE A 281 13.09 16.38 0.53
N ASP A 282 12.26 15.77 1.37
CA ASP A 282 11.21 16.42 2.18
C ASP A 282 11.78 17.51 3.07
N LYS A 283 12.94 17.26 3.69
CA LYS A 283 13.62 18.23 4.54
C LYS A 283 14.13 19.39 3.69
N LYS A 284 14.80 19.10 2.57
CA LYS A 284 15.28 20.10 1.61
C LYS A 284 14.12 20.94 1.04
N MET A 285 12.99 20.30 0.73
CA MET A 285 11.78 20.97 0.25
C MET A 285 11.20 21.93 1.30
N ARG A 286 11.06 21.48 2.55
CA ARG A 286 10.52 22.29 3.65
C ARG A 286 11.45 23.42 4.11
N GLU A 287 12.74 23.15 4.20
CA GLU A 287 13.70 24.06 4.83
C GLU A 287 14.37 25.01 3.82
N GLU A 288 14.50 24.59 2.56
CA GLU A 288 15.25 25.34 1.54
C GLU A 288 14.34 25.77 0.38
N ILE A 289 13.74 24.82 -0.35
CA ILE A 289 13.09 25.10 -1.65
C ILE A 289 11.80 25.92 -1.49
N ILE A 290 10.87 25.52 -0.63
CA ILE A 290 9.59 26.25 -0.45
C ILE A 290 9.82 27.66 0.14
N PRO A 291 10.63 27.84 1.19
CA PRO A 291 10.92 29.18 1.72
C PRO A 291 11.63 30.09 0.71
N GLU A 292 12.54 29.57 -0.11
CA GLU A 292 13.22 30.34 -1.17
C GLU A 292 12.27 30.69 -2.31
N MET A 293 11.41 29.78 -2.74
CA MET A 293 10.35 30.07 -3.72
C MET A 293 9.38 31.15 -3.22
N LEU A 294 8.98 31.10 -1.96
CA LEU A 294 8.11 32.13 -1.38
C LEU A 294 8.81 33.49 -1.30
N LYS A 295 10.14 33.52 -1.10
CA LYS A 295 10.94 34.75 -1.17
C LYS A 295 11.05 35.26 -2.61
N SER A 296 11.32 34.40 -3.60
CA SER A 296 11.44 34.81 -5.00
C SER A 296 10.10 35.29 -5.59
N VAL A 297 8.97 34.64 -5.25
CA VAL A 297 7.62 35.09 -5.65
C VAL A 297 7.23 36.42 -4.98
N LYS A 298 7.62 36.63 -3.70
CA LYS A 298 7.42 37.93 -3.03
C LYS A 298 8.29 39.02 -3.68
N ASN A 299 9.53 38.71 -4.01
CA ASN A 299 10.43 39.63 -4.71
C ASN A 299 9.90 39.99 -6.10
N PHE A 300 9.33 39.03 -6.83
CA PHE A 300 8.66 39.21 -8.12
C PHE A 300 7.42 40.11 -8.02
N ARG A 301 6.61 39.95 -6.96
CA ARG A 301 5.48 40.86 -6.66
C ARG A 301 5.96 42.27 -6.29
N HIS A 302 7.07 42.39 -5.55
CA HIS A 302 7.68 43.69 -5.25
C HIS A 302 8.25 44.38 -6.50
N THR A 303 8.78 43.62 -7.46
CA THR A 303 9.22 44.18 -8.76
C THR A 303 8.03 44.67 -9.59
N ARG A 304 6.91 43.93 -9.62
CA ARG A 304 5.67 44.41 -10.25
C ARG A 304 5.02 45.60 -9.53
N LEU A 305 5.11 45.69 -8.20
CA LEU A 305 4.57 46.83 -7.43
C LEU A 305 5.43 48.09 -7.53
N ASN A 306 6.70 47.98 -7.96
CA ASN A 306 7.56 49.13 -8.26
C ASN A 306 7.46 49.59 -9.73
N ILE A 307 6.72 48.87 -10.57
CA ILE A 307 6.32 49.32 -11.90
C ILE A 307 4.97 50.00 -11.72
N GLU A 308 4.99 51.21 -11.14
CA GLU A 308 3.84 52.10 -11.24
C GLU A 308 3.60 52.41 -12.72
N GLU A 309 2.35 52.24 -13.12
CA GLU A 309 1.81 52.37 -14.46
C GLU A 309 2.22 53.70 -15.12
N SER A 310 2.97 53.63 -16.23
CA SER A 310 2.86 54.62 -17.29
C SER A 310 2.00 54.02 -18.40
N ASP A 311 0.79 54.56 -18.53
CA ASP A 311 -0.33 54.10 -19.37
C ASP A 311 -0.12 54.22 -20.91
N GLU A 312 1.11 54.19 -21.40
CA GLU A 312 1.43 54.35 -22.82
C GLU A 312 2.50 53.36 -23.26
N GLU A 313 2.15 52.08 -23.41
CA GLU A 313 2.82 51.11 -24.31
C GLU A 313 2.09 49.75 -24.27
N LYS A 314 0.91 49.69 -24.91
CA LYS A 314 0.23 48.43 -25.25
C LYS A 314 0.62 48.03 -26.66
N ASP A 315 1.85 47.55 -26.85
CA ASP A 315 2.25 46.70 -27.99
C ASP A 315 3.76 46.38 -27.92
N ASP A 316 4.23 45.83 -26.80
CA ASP A 316 5.52 45.14 -26.82
C ASP A 316 5.40 43.77 -26.14
N TYR A 317 5.70 42.74 -26.92
CA TYR A 317 5.85 41.36 -26.45
C TYR A 317 7.09 41.33 -25.57
N ASN A 318 6.95 41.74 -24.31
CA ASN A 318 8.10 41.96 -23.44
C ASN A 318 8.85 40.63 -23.21
N PRO A 319 10.13 40.45 -23.62
CA PRO A 319 10.95 39.30 -23.25
C PRO A 319 11.45 39.35 -21.79
N ASP A 320 11.32 40.50 -21.10
CA ASP A 320 11.91 40.72 -19.78
C ASP A 320 11.27 39.91 -18.64
N TRP A 321 10.05 39.36 -18.82
CA TRP A 321 9.46 38.48 -17.78
C TRP A 321 10.11 37.10 -17.75
N GLN A 322 10.65 36.61 -18.88
CA GLN A 322 11.43 35.38 -18.90
C GLN A 322 12.78 35.61 -18.22
N ASP A 323 13.45 36.71 -18.55
CA ASP A 323 14.72 37.11 -17.93
C ASP A 323 14.56 37.38 -16.42
N ALA A 324 13.43 37.94 -15.97
CA ALA A 324 13.15 38.13 -14.54
C ALA A 324 12.87 36.81 -13.78
N ILE A 325 12.28 35.80 -14.44
CA ILE A 325 12.07 34.46 -13.87
C ILE A 325 13.39 33.69 -13.78
N GLU A 326 14.28 33.85 -14.78
CA GLU A 326 15.63 33.29 -14.75
C GLU A 326 16.52 34.00 -13.72
N GLN A 327 16.51 35.33 -13.66
CA GLN A 327 17.31 36.13 -12.70
C GLN A 327 16.86 35.95 -11.24
N SER A 328 15.59 35.60 -10.99
CA SER A 328 15.06 35.38 -9.64
C SER A 328 15.38 33.99 -9.06
N GLY A 329 16.05 33.11 -9.82
CA GLY A 329 16.33 31.72 -9.44
C GLY A 329 15.07 30.84 -9.33
N LEU A 330 13.90 31.37 -9.70
CA LEU A 330 12.62 30.67 -9.65
C LEU A 330 12.57 29.56 -10.71
N GLY A 331 13.09 29.81 -11.91
CA GLY A 331 13.16 28.83 -13.00
C GLY A 331 14.01 27.61 -12.63
N ASP A 332 15.20 27.81 -12.05
CA ASP A 332 16.08 26.73 -11.61
C ASP A 332 15.46 25.88 -10.50
N LYS A 333 14.69 26.49 -9.60
CA LYS A 333 13.99 25.76 -8.52
C LYS A 333 12.76 25.01 -9.01
N ILE A 334 12.00 25.58 -9.93
CA ILE A 334 10.90 24.87 -10.60
C ILE A 334 11.45 23.67 -11.38
N ARG A 335 12.60 23.84 -12.05
CA ARG A 335 13.30 22.76 -12.73
C ARG A 335 13.80 21.70 -11.75
N GLU A 336 14.42 22.09 -10.63
CA GLU A 336 14.86 21.17 -9.57
C GLU A 336 13.68 20.38 -8.97
N ILE A 337 12.53 21.01 -8.72
CA ILE A 337 11.30 20.33 -8.28
C ILE A 337 10.81 19.36 -9.36
N THR A 338 10.82 19.79 -10.62
CA THR A 338 10.36 18.96 -11.76
C THR A 338 11.28 17.77 -11.96
N ASP A 339 12.59 17.95 -11.84
CA ASP A 339 13.60 16.89 -11.97
C ASP A 339 13.46 15.89 -10.81
N LEU A 340 13.32 16.35 -9.57
CA LEU A 340 13.03 15.48 -8.42
C LEU A 340 11.69 14.74 -8.57
N GLN A 341 10.70 15.37 -9.19
CA GLN A 341 9.40 14.76 -9.47
C GLN A 341 9.52 13.69 -10.56
N VAL A 342 10.29 13.95 -11.62
CA VAL A 342 10.58 13.01 -12.72
C VAL A 342 11.41 11.83 -12.21
N GLU A 343 12.37 12.08 -11.31
CA GLU A 343 13.13 11.04 -10.62
C GLU A 343 12.23 10.17 -9.73
N GLY A 344 11.05 10.66 -9.34
CA GLY A 344 10.05 9.90 -8.60
C GLY A 344 10.06 10.15 -7.09
N ALA A 345 10.71 11.22 -6.62
CA ALA A 345 10.71 11.61 -5.22
C ALA A 345 9.32 12.09 -4.75
N ASP A 346 8.98 11.82 -3.47
CA ASP A 346 7.70 12.25 -2.90
C ASP A 346 7.75 13.64 -2.28
N ILE A 347 7.66 14.65 -3.15
CA ILE A 347 7.69 16.08 -2.80
C ILE A 347 6.49 16.50 -1.95
N TYR A 348 5.38 15.77 -2.02
CA TYR A 348 4.11 16.16 -1.41
C TYR A 348 3.87 15.57 -0.01
N MET A 349 4.78 14.72 0.47
CA MET A 349 4.63 14.03 1.75
C MET A 349 4.45 14.99 2.92
N SER A 350 5.26 16.06 2.99
CA SER A 350 5.11 17.08 4.04
C SER A 350 3.78 17.80 4.01
N THR A 351 3.27 18.12 2.82
CA THR A 351 2.05 18.91 2.61
C THR A 351 0.81 18.12 3.01
N PHE A 352 0.75 16.84 2.63
CA PHE A 352 -0.40 15.99 2.94
C PHE A 352 -0.35 15.32 4.31
N SER A 353 0.80 15.29 4.98
CA SER A 353 0.94 14.65 6.29
C SER A 353 -0.05 15.19 7.34
N ALA A 354 -0.28 16.51 7.37
CA ALA A 354 -1.24 17.14 8.27
C ALA A 354 -2.70 16.76 7.95
N LEU A 355 -2.97 16.50 6.67
CA LEU A 355 -4.29 16.11 6.17
C LEU A 355 -4.60 14.62 6.39
N LYS A 356 -3.65 13.82 6.87
CA LYS A 356 -3.92 12.42 7.27
C LYS A 356 -4.55 12.28 8.67
N THR A 357 -5.00 13.40 9.25
CA THR A 357 -5.72 13.44 10.53
C THR A 357 -7.24 13.27 10.38
N TYR A 358 -7.78 13.31 9.14
CA TYR A 358 -9.20 13.12 8.89
C TYR A 358 -9.71 11.77 9.42
N PRO A 359 -10.97 11.69 9.91
CA PRO A 359 -11.57 10.46 10.44
C PRO A 359 -11.48 9.26 9.49
N PHE A 360 -11.57 9.49 8.18
CA PHE A 360 -11.39 8.50 7.12
C PHE A 360 -10.13 7.64 7.30
N PHE A 361 -9.01 8.25 7.71
CA PHE A 361 -7.72 7.58 7.87
C PHE A 361 -7.53 6.88 9.23
N LYS A 362 -8.55 6.89 10.10
CA LYS A 362 -8.52 6.06 11.32
C LYS A 362 -8.61 4.56 10.98
N SER A 363 -9.35 4.24 9.92
CA SER A 363 -9.44 2.90 9.36
C SER A 363 -8.21 2.59 8.52
N ILE A 364 -7.61 1.41 8.73
CA ILE A 364 -6.38 0.99 8.04
C ILE A 364 -6.64 0.69 6.56
N SER A 365 -7.77 0.03 6.25
CA SER A 365 -8.14 -0.30 4.86
C SER A 365 -8.17 0.94 3.96
N ASN A 366 -8.62 2.06 4.50
CA ASN A 366 -8.82 3.31 3.77
C ASN A 366 -7.51 3.97 3.29
N TRP A 367 -6.36 3.57 3.85
CA TRP A 367 -5.05 4.00 3.35
C TRP A 367 -4.66 3.32 2.03
N PHE A 368 -5.25 2.15 1.76
CA PHE A 368 -4.89 1.29 0.64
C PHE A 368 -5.99 1.19 -0.41
N TYR A 369 -7.21 1.62 -0.10
CA TYR A 369 -8.30 1.60 -1.07
C TYR A 369 -8.02 2.60 -2.21
N PRO A 370 -8.06 2.17 -3.49
CA PRO A 370 -7.92 3.09 -4.62
C PRO A 370 -8.94 4.21 -4.57
N PHE A 371 -8.60 5.39 -5.09
CA PHE A 371 -9.51 6.52 -5.04
C PHE A 371 -10.81 6.22 -5.80
N ASP A 372 -11.94 6.33 -5.10
CA ASP A 372 -13.26 6.05 -5.63
C ASP A 372 -14.22 7.22 -5.38
N LYS A 373 -14.77 7.76 -6.48
CA LYS A 373 -15.78 8.82 -6.44
C LYS A 373 -17.10 8.34 -5.83
N GLN A 374 -17.37 7.03 -5.90
CA GLN A 374 -18.56 6.41 -5.32
C GLN A 374 -18.39 6.05 -3.85
N HIS A 375 -17.25 6.31 -3.21
CA HIS A 375 -17.13 6.08 -1.78
C HIS A 375 -18.10 6.99 -1.01
N SER A 376 -18.82 6.49 0.01
CA SER A 376 -19.89 7.23 0.69
C SER A 376 -19.43 8.56 1.28
N GLU A 377 -18.25 8.59 1.91
CA GLU A 377 -17.64 9.83 2.42
C GLU A 377 -17.22 10.80 1.30
N VAL A 378 -16.97 10.32 0.08
CA VAL A 378 -16.64 11.19 -1.06
C VAL A 378 -17.92 11.75 -1.68
N VAL A 379 -18.93 10.90 -1.93
CA VAL A 379 -20.21 11.31 -2.52
C VAL A 379 -20.86 12.40 -1.68
N LYS A 380 -20.91 12.23 -0.36
CA LYS A 380 -21.46 13.22 0.56
C LYS A 380 -20.81 14.60 0.39
N GLU A 381 -19.49 14.61 0.20
CA GLU A 381 -18.73 15.85 0.02
C GLU A 381 -18.76 16.36 -1.42
N MET A 382 -19.01 15.52 -2.42
CA MET A 382 -19.14 15.94 -3.83
C MET A 382 -20.54 16.49 -4.16
N GLU A 383 -21.60 15.99 -3.53
CA GLU A 383 -22.96 16.49 -3.71
C GLU A 383 -23.11 17.96 -3.28
N THR A 384 -22.31 18.39 -2.30
CA THR A 384 -22.23 19.80 -1.87
C THR A 384 -21.41 20.69 -2.82
N GLN A 385 -20.78 20.10 -3.86
CA GLN A 385 -19.78 20.74 -4.72
C GLN A 385 -20.08 20.62 -6.23
N LYS A 386 -21.35 20.58 -6.65
CA LYS A 386 -21.74 20.43 -8.06
C LYS A 386 -20.91 21.32 -9.00
N ASN A 387 -20.28 20.70 -10.01
CA ASN A 387 -19.47 21.28 -11.09
C ASN A 387 -18.10 21.89 -10.70
N ASN A 388 -17.36 21.27 -9.79
CA ASN A 388 -16.01 21.72 -9.48
C ASN A 388 -14.96 21.12 -10.45
N VAL A 389 -14.70 21.80 -11.56
CA VAL A 389 -13.74 21.39 -12.63
C VAL A 389 -12.33 21.10 -12.07
N ILE A 390 -11.93 21.80 -11.00
CA ILE A 390 -10.66 21.58 -10.28
C ILE A 390 -10.57 20.15 -9.73
N MET A 391 -11.68 19.56 -9.28
CA MET A 391 -11.67 18.21 -8.71
C MET A 391 -11.39 17.16 -9.79
N ASP A 392 -11.94 17.30 -10.99
CA ASP A 392 -11.68 16.34 -12.07
C ASP A 392 -10.22 16.38 -12.54
N VAL A 393 -9.59 17.57 -12.57
CA VAL A 393 -8.16 17.72 -12.86
C VAL A 393 -7.31 17.06 -11.77
N ILE A 394 -7.64 17.25 -10.49
CA ILE A 394 -6.94 16.62 -9.36
C ILE A 394 -7.07 15.09 -9.42
N PHE A 395 -8.23 14.57 -9.82
CA PHE A 395 -8.44 13.12 -9.90
C PHE A 395 -7.64 12.47 -11.02
N GLN A 396 -7.47 13.18 -12.14
CA GLN A 396 -6.69 12.74 -13.30
C GLN A 396 -5.18 12.97 -13.16
N ALA A 397 -4.76 13.78 -12.18
CA ALA A 397 -3.36 14.05 -11.92
C ALA A 397 -2.56 12.77 -11.56
N PRO A 398 -1.52 12.41 -12.33
CA PRO A 398 -0.73 11.20 -12.09
C PRO A 398 0.19 11.29 -10.87
N PHE A 399 0.41 12.48 -10.33
CA PHE A 399 1.36 12.73 -9.23
C PHE A 399 0.77 12.56 -7.83
N PHE A 400 -0.56 12.57 -7.70
CA PHE A 400 -1.21 12.32 -6.41
C PHE A 400 -1.49 10.83 -6.21
N CYS A 401 -1.11 10.32 -5.04
CA CYS A 401 -1.53 8.99 -4.62
C CYS A 401 -3.00 8.98 -4.17
N ASP A 402 -3.62 7.80 -4.11
CA ASP A 402 -5.03 7.66 -3.73
C ASP A 402 -5.35 8.35 -2.40
N SER A 403 -4.50 8.17 -1.38
CA SER A 403 -4.73 8.78 -0.08
C SER A 403 -4.66 10.32 -0.14
N ASP A 404 -3.88 10.91 -1.05
CA ASP A 404 -3.85 12.37 -1.23
C ASP A 404 -5.10 12.86 -1.94
N LYS A 405 -5.61 12.10 -2.92
CA LYS A 405 -6.88 12.41 -3.58
C LYS A 405 -8.05 12.45 -2.59
N TYR A 406 -8.11 11.50 -1.65
CA TYR A 406 -9.07 11.54 -0.54
C TYR A 406 -8.87 12.77 0.36
N SER A 407 -7.63 13.05 0.80
CA SER A 407 -7.33 14.24 1.61
C SER A 407 -7.74 15.53 0.92
N LEU A 408 -7.43 15.69 -0.37
CA LEU A 408 -7.80 16.86 -1.18
C LEU A 408 -9.32 16.99 -1.30
N CYS A 409 -10.03 15.89 -1.53
CA CYS A 409 -11.48 15.88 -1.59
C CYS A 409 -12.11 16.44 -0.32
N PHE A 410 -11.63 15.98 0.85
CA PHE A 410 -12.12 16.47 2.14
C PHE A 410 -11.71 17.92 2.42
N THR A 411 -10.51 18.34 2.02
CA THR A 411 -10.09 19.74 2.17
C THR A 411 -10.95 20.67 1.31
N MET A 412 -11.24 20.30 0.05
CA MET A 412 -12.08 21.10 -0.83
C MET A 412 -13.50 21.30 -0.28
N ALA A 413 -14.01 20.31 0.47
CA ALA A 413 -15.30 20.43 1.14
C ALA A 413 -15.32 21.49 2.26
N THR A 414 -14.16 21.76 2.88
CA THR A 414 -14.06 22.77 3.94
C THR A 414 -13.94 24.20 3.41
N ILE A 415 -13.66 24.39 2.12
CA ILE A 415 -13.48 25.72 1.51
C ILE A 415 -14.85 26.32 1.15
N SER A 416 -15.09 27.58 1.53
CA SER A 416 -16.36 28.25 1.24
C SER A 416 -16.60 28.36 -0.28
N PRO A 417 -17.86 28.29 -0.76
CA PRO A 417 -18.17 28.42 -2.18
C PRO A 417 -17.56 29.68 -2.83
N SER A 418 -17.60 30.82 -2.13
CA SER A 418 -17.06 32.09 -2.63
C SER A 418 -15.53 32.10 -2.79
N GLN A 419 -14.79 31.42 -1.91
CA GLN A 419 -13.35 31.25 -2.05
C GLN A 419 -13.00 30.28 -3.17
N ARG A 420 -13.84 29.26 -3.39
CA ARG A 420 -13.68 28.32 -4.52
C ARG A 420 -13.90 29.00 -5.85
N ASP A 421 -14.98 29.77 -5.99
CA ASP A 421 -15.27 30.50 -7.22
C ASP A 421 -14.17 31.52 -7.53
N ALA A 422 -13.65 32.21 -6.50
CA ALA A 422 -12.49 33.10 -6.66
C ALA A 422 -11.23 32.35 -7.12
N MET A 423 -10.98 31.14 -6.61
CA MET A 423 -9.83 30.31 -7.00
C MET A 423 -9.97 29.78 -8.43
N VAL A 424 -11.16 29.34 -8.83
CA VAL A 424 -11.48 28.96 -10.22
C VAL A 424 -11.31 30.17 -11.14
N ASN A 425 -11.86 31.33 -10.76
CA ASN A 425 -11.77 32.56 -11.54
C ASN A 425 -10.32 33.08 -11.66
N GLN A 426 -9.49 32.91 -10.63
CA GLN A 426 -8.08 33.30 -10.66
C GLN A 426 -7.22 32.33 -11.48
N MET A 427 -7.53 31.03 -11.47
CA MET A 427 -6.91 30.07 -12.38
C MET A 427 -7.36 30.33 -13.82
N THR A 428 -8.62 30.73 -14.03
CA THR A 428 -9.21 31.00 -15.34
C THR A 428 -8.89 32.35 -15.97
N ALA A 429 -8.50 33.35 -15.16
CA ALA A 429 -8.09 34.65 -15.64
C ALA A 429 -6.63 34.65 -16.14
N GLY A 430 -6.42 34.32 -17.42
CA GLY A 430 -5.13 34.54 -18.11
C GLY A 430 -4.66 33.41 -19.03
N GLN A 431 -5.34 32.27 -19.04
CA GLN A 431 -5.13 31.19 -19.99
C GLN A 431 -6.50 30.87 -20.59
N ASP A 432 -6.62 30.76 -21.91
CA ASP A 432 -7.85 30.23 -22.52
C ASP A 432 -8.00 28.78 -22.05
N TRP A 433 -8.81 28.55 -21.01
CA TRP A 433 -9.02 27.21 -20.44
C TRP A 433 -9.69 26.26 -21.41
N ASP A 434 -10.36 26.76 -22.45
CA ASP A 434 -10.80 25.97 -23.59
C ASP A 434 -9.63 25.25 -24.30
N GLU A 435 -8.40 25.76 -24.15
CA GLU A 435 -7.20 25.14 -24.71
C GLU A 435 -6.62 24.04 -23.82
N PHE A 436 -6.61 24.23 -22.49
CA PHE A 436 -6.21 23.22 -21.50
C PHE A 436 -7.27 22.12 -21.31
N SER A 437 -8.55 22.45 -21.56
CA SER A 437 -9.69 21.52 -21.57
C SER A 437 -9.98 20.94 -22.97
N LYS A 438 -9.07 21.09 -23.94
CA LYS A 438 -9.11 20.22 -25.12
C LYS A 438 -9.11 18.80 -24.57
N LYS A 439 -10.20 18.05 -24.83
CA LYS A 439 -10.38 16.66 -24.35
C LYS A 439 -9.13 15.81 -24.55
N GLN A 440 -8.32 16.12 -25.56
CA GLN A 440 -7.02 15.54 -25.83
C GLN A 440 -6.02 15.60 -24.65
N ASP A 441 -5.88 16.71 -23.93
CA ASP A 441 -4.91 16.83 -22.83
C ASP A 441 -5.37 16.11 -21.56
N ALA A 442 -6.68 16.16 -21.26
CA ALA A 442 -7.28 15.38 -20.17
C ALA A 442 -7.20 13.86 -20.44
N LEU A 443 -7.44 13.42 -21.68
CA LEU A 443 -7.27 12.03 -22.09
C LEU A 443 -5.80 11.60 -21.99
N MET A 444 -4.86 12.46 -22.40
CA MET A 444 -3.42 12.20 -22.25
C MET A 444 -3.00 12.10 -20.77
N MET A 445 -3.59 12.89 -19.88
CA MET A 445 -3.37 12.76 -18.43
C MET A 445 -3.95 11.46 -17.87
N GLU A 446 -5.15 11.07 -18.28
CA GLU A 446 -5.78 9.82 -17.85
C GLU A 446 -4.99 8.59 -18.33
N GLU A 447 -4.51 8.61 -19.58
CA GLU A 447 -3.64 7.57 -20.13
C GLU A 447 -2.32 7.47 -19.36
N ARG A 448 -1.70 8.59 -18.99
CA ARG A 448 -0.50 8.62 -18.13
C ARG A 448 -0.79 8.12 -16.71
N ALA A 449 -1.97 8.42 -16.17
CA ALA A 449 -2.37 7.95 -14.84
C ALA A 449 -2.53 6.42 -14.80
N LYS A 450 -2.97 5.81 -15.89
CA LYS A 450 -3.11 4.35 -16.05
C LYS A 450 -1.81 3.63 -16.42
N GLN A 451 -0.71 4.36 -16.63
CA GLN A 451 0.57 3.73 -16.90
C GLN A 451 1.02 2.89 -15.70
N PRO A 452 1.56 1.67 -15.94
CA PRO A 452 2.09 0.82 -14.88
C PRO A 452 3.06 1.55 -13.95
N GLU A 453 3.86 2.46 -14.51
CA GLU A 453 4.85 3.25 -13.80
C GLU A 453 4.25 4.17 -12.74
N THR A 454 3.17 4.84 -13.14
CA THR A 454 2.45 5.78 -12.30
C THR A 454 1.72 5.04 -11.19
N LEU A 455 1.00 3.95 -11.53
CA LEU A 455 0.24 3.17 -10.57
C LEU A 455 1.12 2.55 -9.48
N SER A 456 2.30 2.02 -9.86
CA SER A 456 3.23 1.47 -8.88
C SER A 456 3.79 2.58 -7.98
N SER A 457 4.16 3.73 -8.54
CA SER A 457 4.67 4.88 -7.77
C SER A 457 3.64 5.39 -6.78
N GLN A 458 2.38 5.56 -7.20
CA GLN A 458 1.28 5.99 -6.34
C GLN A 458 1.04 5.02 -5.18
N TYR A 459 0.99 3.71 -5.48
CA TYR A 459 0.79 2.69 -4.45
C TYR A 459 1.96 2.63 -3.47
N LEU A 460 3.21 2.71 -3.96
CA LEU A 460 4.39 2.72 -3.10
C LEU A 460 4.39 3.93 -2.16
N ARG A 461 3.99 5.10 -2.66
CA ARG A 461 3.85 6.31 -1.83
C ARG A 461 2.73 6.17 -0.79
N ASN A 462 1.61 5.52 -1.12
CA ASN A 462 0.56 5.21 -0.14
C ASN A 462 1.10 4.31 0.99
N LEU A 463 1.86 3.26 0.65
CA LEU A 463 2.53 2.40 1.63
C LEU A 463 3.49 3.20 2.52
N TYR A 464 4.36 4.01 1.91
CA TYR A 464 5.30 4.86 2.65
C TYR A 464 4.57 5.82 3.60
N ARG A 465 3.52 6.49 3.13
CA ARG A 465 2.67 7.38 3.95
C ARG A 465 2.09 6.66 5.15
N PHE A 466 1.52 5.48 4.92
CA PHE A 466 0.93 4.67 5.99
C PHE A 466 1.97 4.31 7.06
N PHE A 467 3.12 3.75 6.67
CA PHE A 467 4.15 3.34 7.63
C PHE A 467 4.79 4.52 8.39
N LYS A 468 4.84 5.71 7.79
CA LYS A 468 5.42 6.92 8.41
C LYS A 468 4.43 7.69 9.28
N LEU A 469 3.16 7.78 8.88
CA LEU A 469 2.18 8.70 9.49
C LEU A 469 1.13 8.03 10.36
N TYR A 470 0.84 6.73 10.17
CA TYR A 470 -0.24 6.11 10.92
C TYR A 470 0.04 6.24 12.43
N PRO A 471 -0.86 6.84 13.26
CA PRO A 471 -0.55 7.36 14.60
C PRO A 471 -0.13 6.33 15.65
N ARG A 472 -0.05 5.05 15.28
CA ARG A 472 0.37 3.98 16.15
C ARG A 472 1.62 3.38 15.55
N HIS A 473 2.74 3.57 16.23
CA HIS A 473 4.03 2.90 16.03
C HIS A 473 3.97 1.35 16.06
N ALA A 474 2.77 0.77 15.97
CA ALA A 474 2.42 -0.63 16.09
C ALA A 474 2.88 -1.46 14.89
N LEU A 475 2.77 -0.92 13.67
CA LEU A 475 3.23 -1.56 12.42
C LEU A 475 4.70 -1.26 12.11
N ARG A 476 5.50 -0.98 13.14
CA ARG A 476 6.95 -0.94 12.98
C ARG A 476 7.40 -2.38 12.75
N LEU A 477 7.74 -2.68 11.49
CA LEU A 477 8.59 -3.80 11.14
C LEU A 477 9.68 -3.96 12.22
N SER A 478 9.88 -5.20 12.69
CA SER A 478 10.87 -5.57 13.69
C SER A 478 12.17 -4.75 13.51
N PRO A 479 12.89 -4.39 14.60
CA PRO A 479 14.19 -3.70 14.49
C PRO A 479 15.18 -4.36 13.50
N SER A 480 15.01 -5.66 13.21
CA SER A 480 15.75 -6.40 12.18
C SER A 480 15.53 -5.92 10.73
N ASN A 481 14.39 -5.30 10.44
CA ASN A 481 14.01 -4.75 9.12
C ASN A 481 14.31 -3.25 8.97
N LYS A 482 14.80 -2.58 10.03
CA LYS A 482 15.13 -1.14 10.00
C LYS A 482 16.41 -0.82 9.22
N SER A 483 17.29 -1.79 9.02
CA SER A 483 18.50 -1.60 8.21
C SER A 483 18.23 -1.78 6.71
N SER A 484 17.15 -2.46 6.35
CA SER A 484 16.90 -2.93 5.00
C SER A 484 15.89 -2.10 4.20
N LEU A 485 14.88 -1.45 4.81
CA LEU A 485 13.92 -0.60 4.09
C LEU A 485 14.34 0.88 4.03
#